data_AF-A0A0G1WKC4-F1
#
_entry.id   AF-A0A0G1WKC4-F1
#
_cell.length_a   1.000
_cell.length_b   1.000
_cell.length_c   1.000
_cell.angle_alpha   90.00
_cell.angle_beta   90.00
_cell.angle_gamma   90.00
#
_symmetry.space_group_name_H-M   'P 1'
#
loop_
_entity.id
_entity.type
_entity.pdbx_description
1 polymer ?
#
loop_
_entity_poly.entity_id
_entity_poly.type
_entity_poly.pdbx_seq_one_letter_code
_entity_poly.pdbx_strand_id
1 'polypeptide(L)'
;MPLIWLTLFFTIVPYFFVQFAERYADEIEATFYGILEPLIGGVAAWTIGAESFTYVTVVGGILIVLALFVSEYHRPSIRTLKARTYSRSQSVKR
;
A
#
# COMPACT_ATOMS: atom_id res chain seq x y z
N MET A 1 -7.72 -25.48 -17.52
CA MET A 1 -6.27 -25.27 -17.77
C MET A 1 -5.84 -23.80 -17.69
N PRO A 2 -6.45 -22.81 -18.38
CA PRO A 2 -6.00 -21.40 -18.28
C PRO A 2 -6.20 -20.80 -16.88
N LEU A 3 -7.25 -21.20 -16.17
CA LEU A 3 -7.50 -20.78 -14.78
C LEU A 3 -6.34 -21.12 -13.83
N ILE A 4 -5.69 -22.28 -14.00
CA ILE A 4 -4.57 -22.68 -13.15
C ILE A 4 -3.40 -21.70 -13.32
N TRP A 5 -3.06 -21.35 -14.56
CA TRP A 5 -1.99 -20.39 -14.84
C TRP A 5 -2.34 -18.99 -14.35
N LEU A 6 -3.60 -18.58 -14.51
CA LEU A 6 -4.08 -17.29 -14.04
C LEU A 6 -4.01 -17.19 -12.52
N THR A 7 -4.44 -18.23 -11.81
CA THR A 7 -4.31 -18.31 -10.35
C THR A 7 -2.83 -18.33 -9.92
N LEU A 8 -1.98 -19.17 -10.53
CA LEU A 8 -0.58 -19.26 -10.13
C LEU A 8 0.15 -17.90 -10.30
N PHE A 9 0.01 -17.27 -11.47
CA PHE A 9 0.80 -16.10 -11.82
C PHE A 9 0.19 -14.75 -11.42
N PHE A 10 -1.13 -14.66 -11.29
CA PHE A 10 -1.81 -13.40 -10.94
C PHE A 10 -2.35 -13.37 -9.50
N THR A 11 -2.31 -14.49 -8.76
CA THR A 11 -2.67 -14.45 -7.33
C THR A 11 -1.57 -15.02 -6.44
N ILE A 12 -1.15 -16.28 -6.62
CA ILE A 12 -0.23 -16.94 -5.68
C ILE A 12 1.15 -16.28 -5.70
N VAL A 13 1.73 -16.10 -6.88
CA VAL A 13 3.07 -15.51 -7.03
C VAL A 13 3.12 -14.06 -6.53
N PRO A 14 2.22 -13.15 -6.96
CA PRO A 14 2.19 -11.78 -6.44
C PRO A 14 2.00 -11.73 -4.92
N TYR A 15 1.08 -12.54 -4.39
CA TYR A 15 0.82 -12.57 -2.95
C TYR A 15 2.04 -13.03 -2.16
N PHE A 16 2.78 -14.02 -2.66
CA PHE A 16 4.03 -14.45 -2.02
C PHE A 16 5.07 -13.33 -2.01
N PHE A 17 5.20 -12.56 -3.09
CA PHE A 17 6.12 -11.42 -3.14
C PHE A 17 5.71 -10.30 -2.18
N VAL A 18 4.42 -9.99 -2.07
CA VAL A 18 3.92 -9.00 -1.09
C VAL A 18 4.23 -9.44 0.34
N GLN A 19 3.90 -10.70 0.68
CA GLN A 19 4.19 -11.27 2.00
C GLN A 19 5.70 -11.34 2.30
N PHE A 20 6.52 -11.54 1.28
CA PHE A 20 7.97 -11.50 1.43
C PHE A 20 8.46 -10.05 1.65
N ALA A 21 7.96 -9.08 0.88
CA ALA A 21 8.32 -7.68 0.99
C ALA A 21 7.92 -7.07 2.34
N GLU A 22 6.75 -7.43 2.86
CA GLU A 22 6.25 -7.02 4.18
C GLU A 22 7.21 -7.38 5.32
N ARG A 23 8.05 -8.42 5.17
CA ARG A 23 9.05 -8.79 6.19
C ARG A 23 10.17 -7.75 6.32
N TYR A 24 10.39 -6.94 5.30
CA TYR A 24 11.50 -5.98 5.23
C TYR A 24 11.02 -4.52 5.17
N ALA A 25 9.74 -4.28 4.89
CA ALA A 25 9.14 -2.95 4.83
C ALA A 25 8.59 -2.52 6.20
N ASP A 26 8.58 -1.20 6.46
CA ASP A 26 7.83 -0.65 7.60
C ASP A 26 6.33 -0.79 7.32
N GLU A 27 5.53 -1.01 8.37
CA GLU A 27 4.10 -1.39 8.27
C GLU A 27 3.28 -0.38 7.42
N ILE A 28 3.63 0.90 7.55
CA ILE A 28 3.01 2.01 6.82
C ILE A 28 3.46 2.02 5.34
N GLU A 29 4.72 1.67 5.06
CA GLU A 29 5.26 1.63 3.70
C GLU A 29 4.64 0.48 2.89
N ALA A 30 4.51 -0.71 3.50
CA ALA A 30 3.79 -1.83 2.89
C ALA A 30 2.32 -1.47 2.61
N THR A 31 1.64 -0.83 3.57
CA THR A 31 0.27 -0.37 3.42
C THR A 31 0.12 0.65 2.29
N PHE A 32 1.08 1.58 2.15
CA PHE A 32 1.09 2.58 1.08
C PHE A 32 1.14 1.92 -0.30
N TYR A 33 2.04 0.96 -0.51
CA TYR A 33 2.13 0.24 -1.78
C TYR A 33 0.89 -0.62 -2.07
N GLY A 34 0.32 -1.27 -1.04
CA GLY A 34 -0.92 -2.05 -1.20
C GLY A 34 -2.13 -1.20 -1.60
N ILE A 35 -2.22 0.06 -1.13
CA ILE A 35 -3.28 0.99 -1.52
C ILE A 35 -3.03 1.61 -2.91
N LEU A 36 -1.77 1.70 -3.34
CA LEU A 36 -1.42 2.23 -4.66
C LEU A 36 -1.81 1.27 -5.79
N GLU A 37 -1.76 -0.03 -5.55
CA GLU A 37 -2.12 -1.08 -6.53
C GLU A 37 -3.54 -0.88 -7.12
N PRO A 38 -4.63 -0.79 -6.34
CA PRO A 38 -5.97 -0.56 -6.90
C PRO A 38 -6.11 0.79 -7.61
N LEU A 39 -5.30 1.80 -7.24
CA LEU A 39 -5.25 3.10 -7.89
C LEU A 39 -4.68 2.97 -9.32
N ILE A 40 -3.57 2.25 -9.46
CA ILE A 40 -2.98 1.93 -10.76
C ILE A 40 -3.92 1.05 -11.57
N GLY A 41 -4.55 0.05 -10.93
CA GLY A 41 -5.54 -0.82 -11.54
C GLY A 41 -6.73 -0.06 -12.11
N GLY A 42 -7.27 0.91 -11.35
CA GLY A 42 -8.36 1.77 -11.81
C GLY A 42 -7.97 2.64 -13.01
N VAL A 43 -6.77 3.23 -12.99
CA VAL A 43 -6.25 4.01 -14.13
C VAL A 43 -6.05 3.11 -15.35
N ALA A 44 -5.52 1.90 -15.16
CA ALA A 44 -5.35 0.92 -16.24
C ALA A 44 -6.69 0.47 -16.82
N ALA A 45 -7.72 0.30 -15.99
CA ALA A 45 -9.06 -0.05 -16.44
C ALA A 45 -9.66 1.02 -17.37
N TRP A 46 -9.49 2.30 -17.03
CA TRP A 46 -9.96 3.41 -17.87
C TRP A 46 -9.14 3.61 -19.14
N THR A 47 -7.83 3.37 -19.10
CA THR A 47 -6.92 3.66 -20.23
C THR A 47 -6.74 2.49 -21.18
N ILE A 48 -6.50 1.30 -20.64
CA ILE A 48 -6.20 0.07 -21.39
C ILE A 48 -7.45 -0.81 -21.49
N GLY A 49 -8.20 -0.93 -20.38
CA GLY A 49 -9.44 -1.71 -20.32
C GLY A 49 -10.62 -1.08 -21.06
N ALA A 50 -10.50 0.20 -21.46
CA ALA A 50 -11.56 1.00 -22.07
C ALA A 50 -12.88 1.00 -21.27
N GLU A 51 -12.79 0.85 -19.94
CA GLU A 51 -13.95 0.90 -19.07
C GLU A 51 -14.54 2.32 -18.99
N SER A 52 -15.86 2.39 -18.80
CA SER A 52 -16.56 3.67 -18.75
C SER A 52 -16.17 4.48 -17.51
N PHE A 53 -15.81 5.74 -17.74
CA PHE A 53 -15.49 6.69 -16.70
C PHE A 53 -16.77 7.11 -15.97
N THR A 54 -17.07 6.48 -14.82
CA THR A 54 -18.25 6.82 -14.03
C THR A 54 -17.90 7.74 -12.88
N TYR A 55 -18.80 8.66 -12.53
CA TYR A 55 -18.60 9.59 -11.42
C TYR A 55 -18.27 8.87 -10.10
N VAL A 56 -18.91 7.72 -9.84
CA VAL A 56 -18.68 6.90 -8.65
C VAL A 56 -17.23 6.41 -8.56
N THR A 57 -16.69 5.89 -9.66
CA THR A 57 -15.30 5.39 -9.70
C THR A 57 -14.27 6.50 -9.50
N VAL A 58 -14.56 7.70 -9.99
CA VAL A 58 -13.70 8.88 -9.82
C VAL A 58 -13.69 9.35 -8.37
N VAL A 59 -14.87 9.49 -7.75
CA VAL A 59 -14.99 9.88 -6.34
C VAL A 59 -14.30 8.85 -5.44
N GLY A 60 -14.47 7.56 -5.73
CA GLY A 60 -13.74 6.49 -5.03
C GLY A 60 -12.23 6.66 -5.13
N GLY A 61 -11.70 6.89 -6.34
CA GLY A 61 -10.27 7.14 -6.55
C GLY A 61 -9.75 8.36 -5.79
N ILE A 62 -10.50 9.46 -5.77
CA ILE A 62 -10.15 10.68 -5.01
C ILE A 62 -10.06 10.37 -3.51
N LEU A 63 -11.02 9.62 -2.96
CA LEU A 63 -11.00 9.25 -1.54
C LEU A 63 -9.78 8.42 -1.17
N ILE A 64 -9.34 7.49 -2.04
CA ILE A 64 -8.12 6.70 -1.81
C ILE A 64 -6.89 7.61 -1.79
N VAL A 65 -6.76 8.54 -2.74
CA VAL A 65 -5.64 9.51 -2.78
C VAL A 65 -5.63 10.39 -1.52
N LEU A 66 -6.79 10.85 -1.06
CA LEU A 66 -6.90 11.64 0.18
C LEU A 66 -6.47 10.83 1.41
N ALA A 67 -6.89 9.57 1.50
CA ALA A 67 -6.48 8.68 2.59
C ALA A 67 -4.95 8.48 2.61
N LEU A 68 -4.34 8.28 1.43
CA LEU A 68 -2.88 8.19 1.28
C LEU A 68 -2.18 9.47 1.73
N PHE A 69 -2.70 10.63 1.31
CA PHE A 69 -2.11 11.92 1.67
C PHE A 69 -2.13 12.16 3.19
N VAL A 70 -3.26 11.84 3.85
CA VAL A 70 -3.39 11.96 5.31
C VAL A 70 -2.47 10.98 6.05
N SER A 71 -2.32 9.76 5.53
CA SER A 71 -1.44 8.73 6.08
C SER A 71 0.04 9.17 6.05
N GLU A 72 0.51 9.68 4.91
CA GLU A 72 1.91 10.12 4.76
C GLU A 72 2.21 11.40 5.57
N TYR A 73 1.23 12.31 5.71
CA TYR A 73 1.41 13.56 6.47
C TYR A 73 1.81 13.32 7.95
N HIS A 74 1.40 12.21 8.56
CA HIS A 74 1.76 11.88 9.95
C HIS A 74 3.13 11.19 10.10
N ARG A 75 3.81 10.84 9.00
CA ARG A 75 5.04 10.07 9.01
C ARG A 75 6.24 10.73 9.72
N PRO A 76 6.50 12.05 9.62
CA PRO A 76 7.65 12.67 10.28
C PRO A 76 7.57 12.63 11.81
N SER A 77 6.36 12.75 12.38
CA SER A 77 6.16 12.83 13.83
C SER A 77 6.33 11.46 14.50
N ILE A 78 5.79 10.39 13.90
CA ILE A 78 5.88 9.04 14.46
C ILE A 78 7.31 8.49 14.46
N ARG A 79 8.09 8.72 13.39
CA ARG A 79 9.49 8.31 13.33
C ARG A 79 10.34 8.96 14.44
N THR A 80 10.05 10.24 14.74
CA THR A 80 10.73 11.00 15.79
C THR A 80 10.36 10.49 17.19
N LEU A 81 9.10 10.09 17.40
CA LEU A 81 8.63 9.49 18.65
C LEU A 81 9.25 8.10 18.90
N LYS A 82 9.27 7.23 17.87
CA LYS A 82 9.87 5.88 17.97
C LYS A 82 11.37 5.96 18.32
N ALA A 83 12.10 6.90 17.73
CA ALA A 83 13.52 7.14 18.02
C ALA A 83 13.76 7.64 19.47
N ARG A 84 12.91 8.54 19.98
CA ARG A 84 13.00 9.03 21.38
C ARG A 84 12.72 7.93 22.39
N THR A 85 11.71 7.09 22.14
CA THR A 85 11.35 5.97 23.03
C THR A 85 12.46 4.93 23.09
N TYR A 86 13.10 4.61 21.95
CA TYR A 86 14.22 3.68 21.90
C TYR A 86 15.44 4.19 22.70
N SER A 87 15.80 5.47 22.53
CA SER A 87 16.88 6.12 23.27
C SER A 87 16.63 6.13 24.79
N ARG A 88 15.39 6.43 25.22
CA ARG A 88 15.00 6.43 26.63
C ARG A 88 15.00 5.03 27.25
N SER A 89 14.61 4.00 26.51
CA SER A 89 14.69 2.60 26.95
C SER A 89 16.14 2.15 27.18
N GLN A 90 17.06 2.58 26.31
CA GLN A 90 18.49 2.28 26.45
C GLN A 90 19.13 3.00 27.65
N SER A 91 18.70 4.22 27.98
CA SER A 91 19.25 4.97 29.12
C SER A 91 18.78 4.46 30.48
N VAL A 92 17.62 3.79 30.56
CA VAL A 92 17.08 3.22 31.82
C VAL A 92 17.68 1.86 32.15
N LYS A 93 18.28 1.17 31.16
CA LYS A 93 18.94 -0.14 31.34
C LYS A 93 20.44 -0.05 31.66
N ARG A 94 21.02 1.16 31.69
CA ARG A 94 22.41 1.41 32.12
C ARG A 94 22.41 1.97 33.54
#